data_AF-A0AAX3LR48-F1
#
_entry.id   AF-A0AAX3LR48-F1
#
_cell.length_a   1.000
_cell.length_b   1.000
_cell.length_c   1.000
_cell.angle_alpha   90.00
_cell.angle_beta   90.00
_cell.angle_gamma   90.00
#
_symmetry.space_group_name_H-M   'P 1'
#
loop_
_entity.id
_entity.type
_entity.pdbx_description
1 polymer ?
#
loop_
_entity_poly.entity_id
_entity_poly.type
_entity_poly.pdbx_seq_one_letter_code
_entity_poly.pdbx_strand_id
1 'polypeptide(L)'
;MDFLFTGHVLAPLYYCTQRLIFTGDIRMKRIALIAACFLLEACKTQIGTDLFTSDLVAATEAEAVTAPLVIGMEAGSEKKCKETADTVLVAVQSQFDGAEFIGCDSVEFKTFARFRVQSDIVAYDGNAPSITAPFSIGVRKEGAAYHVSYLTNPVAARAIWDALPEEMTKYQTYNLEPILSAVLNNDLRETVSIITDDVFADGAPVQGTATRDLPRRDQVELTMSDVTNAAFGTVANASHIATFSLSN
;
A
#
# COMPACT_ATOMS: atom_id res chain seq x y z
N MET A 1 10.93 70.66 -38.82
CA MET A 1 11.73 71.21 -37.71
C MET A 1 12.68 70.14 -37.26
N ASP A 2 13.87 70.20 -37.83
CA ASP A 2 15.06 69.47 -37.42
C ASP A 2 15.48 69.85 -36.00
N PHE A 3 16.06 68.91 -35.24
CA PHE A 3 17.45 69.00 -34.79
C PHE A 3 17.92 67.67 -34.17
N LEU A 4 19.02 67.17 -34.73
CA LEU A 4 19.92 66.11 -34.26
C LEU A 4 20.75 66.58 -33.06
N PHE A 5 21.19 65.64 -32.20
CA PHE A 5 22.56 65.50 -31.64
C PHE A 5 22.62 64.14 -30.89
N THR A 6 23.13 63.05 -31.45
CA THR A 6 24.53 62.53 -31.45
C THR A 6 25.26 62.51 -30.09
N GLY A 7 25.82 61.34 -29.74
CA GLY A 7 27.07 61.23 -28.99
C GLY A 7 27.17 60.12 -27.94
N HIS A 8 27.87 59.03 -28.31
CA HIS A 8 28.33 57.90 -27.50
C HIS A 8 29.03 58.30 -26.17
N VAL A 9 29.18 57.43 -25.16
CA VAL A 9 30.32 56.48 -25.05
C VAL A 9 30.24 55.70 -23.70
N LEU A 10 30.54 54.39 -23.77
CA LEU A 10 31.00 53.43 -22.72
C LEU A 10 30.00 52.71 -21.79
N ALA A 11 29.69 51.46 -22.19
CA ALA A 11 29.78 50.27 -21.32
C ALA A 11 31.27 50.05 -20.91
N PRO A 12 31.63 49.31 -19.83
CA PRO A 12 31.30 47.88 -19.67
C PRO A 12 31.18 47.42 -18.20
N LEU A 13 31.08 46.09 -18.02
CA LEU A 13 31.21 45.29 -16.79
C LEU A 13 29.86 44.84 -16.18
N TYR A 14 29.53 43.56 -16.00
CA TYR A 14 30.29 42.31 -16.17
C TYR A 14 29.28 41.13 -16.06
N TYR A 15 29.47 40.09 -16.89
CA TYR A 15 29.37 38.65 -16.57
C TYR A 15 28.07 38.07 -15.95
N CYS A 16 27.53 36.91 -16.32
CA CYS A 16 28.08 35.77 -17.03
C CYS A 16 26.93 34.92 -17.60
N THR A 17 26.86 34.83 -18.92
CA THR A 17 26.34 33.64 -19.61
C THR A 17 27.23 32.44 -19.28
N GLN A 18 26.72 31.47 -18.54
CA GLN A 18 27.13 30.05 -18.63
C GLN A 18 25.89 29.33 -19.18
N ARG A 19 25.78 28.93 -20.45
CA ARG A 19 26.69 28.04 -21.20
C ARG A 19 27.23 26.93 -20.31
N LEU A 20 26.33 26.03 -19.89
CA LEU A 20 26.67 24.65 -19.55
C LEU A 20 27.18 23.95 -20.82
N ILE A 21 28.41 24.27 -21.20
CA ILE A 21 29.19 23.40 -22.06
C ILE A 21 29.59 22.23 -21.17
N PHE A 22 28.96 21.07 -21.40
CA PHE A 22 29.37 19.78 -20.86
C PHE A 22 30.71 19.36 -21.49
N THR A 23 31.78 20.05 -21.12
CA THR A 23 33.16 19.61 -21.32
C THR A 23 33.70 19.21 -19.96
N GLY A 24 33.57 17.93 -19.61
CA GLY A 24 34.04 17.43 -18.32
C GLY A 24 33.58 16.02 -18.01
N ASP A 25 34.50 15.08 -18.22
CA ASP A 25 34.60 13.75 -17.62
C ASP A 25 33.52 12.70 -17.92
N ILE A 26 33.95 11.64 -18.63
CA ILE A 26 33.19 10.38 -18.83
C ILE A 26 32.74 9.81 -17.46
N ARG A 27 33.49 10.10 -16.39
CA ARG A 27 33.16 9.70 -15.01
C ARG A 27 31.90 10.38 -14.45
N MET A 28 31.65 11.66 -14.77
CA MET A 28 30.53 12.42 -14.22
C MET A 28 29.20 12.07 -14.91
N LYS A 29 29.23 11.76 -16.21
CA LYS A 29 28.09 11.18 -16.94
C LYS A 29 27.73 9.78 -16.41
N ARG A 30 28.72 8.96 -16.05
CA ARG A 30 28.50 7.63 -15.44
C ARG A 30 27.90 7.73 -14.05
N ILE A 31 28.33 8.69 -13.23
CA ILE A 31 27.75 8.93 -11.90
C ILE A 31 26.28 9.39 -12.01
N ALA A 32 25.96 10.29 -12.94
CA ALA A 32 24.58 10.70 -13.20
C ALA A 32 23.69 9.54 -13.68
N LEU A 33 24.24 8.63 -14.48
CA LEU A 33 23.54 7.43 -14.96
C LEU A 33 23.30 6.41 -13.84
N ILE A 34 24.31 6.20 -12.97
CA ILE A 34 24.18 5.33 -11.79
C ILE A 34 23.16 5.92 -10.80
N ALA A 35 23.21 7.23 -10.55
CA ALA A 35 22.24 7.93 -9.70
C ALA A 35 20.81 7.87 -10.28
N ALA A 36 20.65 7.95 -11.61
CA ALA A 36 19.36 7.78 -12.27
C ALA A 36 18.84 6.34 -12.16
N CYS A 37 19.71 5.32 -12.17
CA CYS A 37 19.32 3.93 -11.96
C CYS A 37 18.80 3.67 -10.53
N PHE A 38 19.23 4.43 -9.53
CA PHE A 38 18.74 4.30 -8.15
C PHE A 38 17.34 4.90 -7.93
N LEU A 39 16.78 5.63 -8.90
CA LEU A 39 15.46 6.27 -8.78
C LEU A 39 14.31 5.45 -9.40
N LEU A 40 14.59 4.23 -9.87
CA LEU A 40 13.58 3.33 -10.45
C LEU A 40 13.06 2.32 -9.43
N GLU A 41 12.92 2.73 -8.16
CA GLU A 41 12.14 1.91 -7.23
C GLU A 41 10.69 1.90 -7.72
N ALA A 42 10.14 0.70 -7.91
CA ALA A 42 8.73 0.52 -8.23
C ALA A 42 7.88 1.13 -7.11
N CYS A 43 6.81 1.84 -7.47
CA CYS A 43 5.86 2.37 -6.50
C CYS A 43 5.29 1.21 -5.67
N LYS A 44 5.52 1.24 -4.36
CA LYS A 44 4.94 0.25 -3.46
C LYS A 44 3.49 0.61 -3.17
N THR A 45 2.63 -0.41 -3.15
CA THR A 45 1.27 -0.26 -2.61
C THR A 45 1.29 -0.72 -1.16
N GLN A 46 0.52 -0.09 -0.29
CA GLN A 46 0.28 -0.58 1.06
C GLN A 46 -1.18 -1.03 1.18
N ILE A 47 -1.41 -2.14 1.85
CA ILE A 47 -2.77 -2.62 2.12
C ILE A 47 -2.82 -2.96 3.60
N GLY A 48 -3.55 -2.16 4.36
CA GLY A 48 -3.74 -2.30 5.79
C GLY A 48 -5.21 -2.57 6.12
N THR A 49 -5.50 -3.29 7.19
CA THR A 49 -6.87 -3.51 7.66
C THR A 49 -6.94 -3.56 9.18
N ASP A 50 -8.03 -3.08 9.76
CA ASP A 50 -8.34 -3.25 11.17
C ASP A 50 -9.40 -4.34 11.30
N LEU A 51 -9.05 -5.44 11.97
CA LEU A 51 -9.92 -6.61 12.15
C LEU A 51 -10.34 -6.73 13.60
N PHE A 52 -11.62 -7.00 13.81
CA PHE A 52 -12.18 -7.33 15.12
C PHE A 52 -12.49 -8.82 15.18
N THR A 53 -12.14 -9.48 16.27
CA THR A 53 -12.37 -10.91 16.42
C THR A 53 -13.85 -11.26 16.41
N SER A 54 -14.74 -10.40 16.92
CA SER A 54 -16.19 -10.59 16.83
C SER A 54 -16.71 -10.61 15.38
N ASP A 55 -16.27 -9.68 14.54
CA ASP A 55 -16.63 -9.58 13.12
C ASP A 55 -16.19 -10.83 12.34
N LEU A 56 -14.99 -11.33 12.64
CA LEU A 56 -14.45 -12.55 12.04
C LEU A 56 -15.26 -13.79 12.44
N VAL A 57 -15.72 -13.86 13.70
CA VAL A 57 -16.61 -14.94 14.16
C VAL A 57 -17.97 -14.83 13.48
N ALA A 58 -18.59 -13.65 13.48
CA ALA A 58 -19.90 -13.39 12.88
C ALA A 58 -19.94 -13.74 11.38
N ALA A 59 -18.87 -13.42 10.63
CA ALA A 59 -18.77 -13.80 9.23
C ALA A 59 -18.85 -15.33 9.03
N THR A 60 -18.29 -16.14 9.92
CA THR A 60 -18.40 -17.61 9.86
C THR A 60 -19.78 -18.14 10.24
N GLU A 61 -20.62 -17.31 10.85
CA GLU A 61 -22.01 -17.61 11.21
C GLU A 61 -23.00 -17.13 10.11
N ALA A 62 -22.48 -16.86 8.91
CA ALA A 62 -23.20 -16.40 7.73
C ALA A 62 -23.77 -14.97 7.86
N GLU A 63 -23.21 -14.15 8.76
CA GLU A 63 -23.49 -12.72 8.77
C GLU A 63 -22.67 -11.99 7.70
N ALA A 64 -23.29 -11.02 7.03
CA ALA A 64 -22.59 -10.16 6.09
C ALA A 64 -21.83 -9.09 6.88
N VAL A 65 -20.52 -9.22 6.95
CA VAL A 65 -19.64 -8.32 7.70
C VAL A 65 -18.60 -7.71 6.79
N THR A 66 -18.26 -6.45 7.03
CA THR A 66 -17.24 -5.71 6.29
C THR A 66 -16.19 -5.18 7.25
N ALA A 67 -14.93 -5.13 6.81
CA ALA A 67 -13.84 -4.49 7.55
C ALA A 67 -13.33 -3.26 6.78
N PRO A 68 -12.88 -2.21 7.49
CA PRO A 68 -12.20 -1.09 6.86
C PRO A 68 -10.83 -1.54 6.35
N LEU A 69 -10.61 -1.37 5.05
CA LEU A 69 -9.34 -1.60 4.40
C LEU A 69 -8.74 -0.24 3.98
N VAL A 70 -7.45 -0.05 4.20
CA VAL A 70 -6.71 1.13 3.80
C VAL A 70 -5.74 0.76 2.69
N ILE A 71 -5.95 1.36 1.52
CA ILE A 71 -5.07 1.25 0.36
C ILE A 71 -4.16 2.49 0.34
N GLY A 72 -2.86 2.28 0.47
CA GLY A 72 -1.83 3.30 0.31
C GLY A 72 -1.20 3.22 -1.07
N MET A 73 -1.26 4.31 -1.84
CA MET A 73 -0.57 4.40 -3.13
C MET A 73 0.60 5.37 -3.02
N GLU A 74 1.80 4.93 -3.38
CA GLU A 74 3.00 5.77 -3.29
C GLU A 74 2.88 7.03 -4.16
N ALA A 75 3.26 8.16 -3.59
CA ALA A 75 3.31 9.46 -4.22
C ALA A 75 4.73 10.03 -4.10
N GLY A 76 5.19 10.74 -5.13
CA GLY A 76 6.56 11.27 -5.14
C GLY A 76 6.84 12.36 -4.10
N SER A 77 5.81 12.92 -3.45
CA SER A 77 5.92 13.86 -2.33
C SER A 77 4.54 14.13 -1.72
N GLU A 78 4.49 14.72 -0.51
CA GLU A 78 3.23 15.15 0.11
C GLU A 78 2.45 16.15 -0.75
N LYS A 79 3.15 17.09 -1.40
CA LYS A 79 2.53 18.04 -2.34
C LYS A 79 1.89 17.30 -3.51
N LYS A 80 2.62 16.34 -4.12
CA LYS A 80 2.08 15.55 -5.24
C LYS A 80 0.93 14.67 -4.81
N CYS A 81 1.00 14.06 -3.64
CA CYS A 81 -0.09 13.30 -3.06
C CYS A 81 -1.39 14.14 -3.02
N LYS A 82 -1.34 15.36 -2.47
CA LYS A 82 -2.50 16.26 -2.43
C LYS A 82 -3.00 16.68 -3.82
N GLU A 83 -2.09 16.91 -4.77
CA GLU A 83 -2.45 17.29 -6.15
C GLU A 83 -3.11 16.14 -6.93
N THR A 84 -2.74 14.88 -6.67
CA THR A 84 -3.23 13.71 -7.43
C THR A 84 -4.26 12.88 -6.68
N ALA A 85 -4.57 13.21 -5.41
CA ALA A 85 -5.45 12.43 -4.55
C ALA A 85 -6.83 12.18 -5.18
N ASP A 86 -7.47 13.22 -5.72
CA ASP A 86 -8.81 13.09 -6.34
C ASP A 86 -8.79 12.17 -7.56
N THR A 87 -7.74 12.27 -8.39
CA THR A 87 -7.57 11.41 -9.56
C THR A 87 -7.40 9.95 -9.17
N VAL A 88 -6.55 9.68 -8.16
CA VAL A 88 -6.33 8.33 -7.65
C VAL A 88 -7.57 7.81 -6.95
N LEU A 89 -8.29 8.67 -6.23
CA LEU A 89 -9.55 8.33 -5.58
C LEU A 89 -10.57 7.82 -6.60
N VAL A 90 -10.72 8.49 -7.75
CA VAL A 90 -11.62 8.05 -8.83
C VAL A 90 -11.23 6.65 -9.33
N ALA A 91 -9.92 6.38 -9.48
CA ALA A 91 -9.43 5.06 -9.87
C ALA A 91 -9.75 3.98 -8.83
N VAL A 92 -9.58 4.26 -7.54
CA VAL A 92 -9.97 3.34 -6.45
C VAL A 92 -11.49 3.15 -6.40
N GLN A 93 -12.27 4.22 -6.57
CA GLN A 93 -13.73 4.19 -6.62
C GLN A 93 -14.28 3.38 -7.79
N SER A 94 -13.49 3.16 -8.84
CA SER A 94 -13.90 2.27 -9.95
C SER A 94 -14.08 0.81 -9.52
N GLN A 95 -13.47 0.41 -8.39
CA GLN A 95 -13.55 -0.95 -7.86
C GLN A 95 -14.12 -1.03 -6.43
N PHE A 96 -14.12 0.07 -5.68
CA PHE A 96 -14.65 0.15 -4.32
C PHE A 96 -15.63 1.31 -4.19
N ASP A 97 -16.92 0.98 -4.21
CA ASP A 97 -17.97 1.96 -3.94
C ASP A 97 -17.78 2.56 -2.55
N GLY A 98 -17.82 3.89 -2.46
CA GLY A 98 -17.64 4.59 -1.20
C GLY A 98 -16.19 4.66 -0.70
N ALA A 99 -15.19 4.44 -1.56
CA ALA A 99 -13.81 4.76 -1.21
C ALA A 99 -13.67 6.25 -0.83
N GLU A 100 -12.87 6.51 0.22
CA GLU A 100 -12.62 7.84 0.79
C GLU A 100 -11.12 8.12 0.84
N PHE A 101 -10.71 9.31 0.40
CA PHE A 101 -9.35 9.78 0.66
C PHE A 101 -9.23 10.23 2.13
N ILE A 102 -8.31 9.62 2.87
CA ILE A 102 -8.15 9.88 4.32
C ILE A 102 -6.89 10.66 4.68
N GLY A 103 -5.98 10.88 3.72
CA GLY A 103 -4.80 11.71 3.94
C GLY A 103 -3.57 11.28 3.17
N CYS A 104 -2.48 12.02 3.40
CA CYS A 104 -1.16 11.71 2.90
C CYS A 104 -0.27 11.41 4.10
N ASP A 105 0.33 10.23 4.14
CA ASP A 105 1.28 9.85 5.19
C ASP A 105 2.69 9.72 4.62
N SER A 106 3.69 9.96 5.47
CA SER A 106 5.09 9.69 5.12
C SER A 106 5.65 8.61 6.03
N VAL A 107 6.10 7.51 5.43
CA VAL A 107 6.71 6.36 6.11
C VAL A 107 8.04 6.09 5.42
N GLU A 108 9.14 6.07 6.19
CA GLU A 108 10.48 5.74 5.67
C GLU A 108 10.89 6.53 4.42
N PHE A 109 10.68 7.85 4.44
CA PHE A 109 10.95 8.79 3.33
C PHE A 109 10.08 8.59 2.07
N LYS A 110 9.12 7.67 2.10
CA LYS A 110 8.10 7.50 1.05
C LYS A 110 6.80 8.17 1.47
N THR A 111 6.14 8.85 0.54
CA THR A 111 4.81 9.41 0.77
C THR A 111 3.76 8.48 0.21
N PHE A 112 2.66 8.25 0.91
CA PHE A 112 1.52 7.46 0.45
C PHE A 112 0.24 8.28 0.50
N ALA A 113 -0.52 8.27 -0.59
CA ALA A 113 -1.92 8.66 -0.60
C ALA A 113 -2.76 7.52 -0.02
N ARG A 114 -3.52 7.80 1.04
CA ARG A 114 -4.30 6.80 1.78
C ARG A 114 -5.77 6.87 1.39
N PHE A 115 -6.33 5.72 1.06
CA PHE A 115 -7.73 5.56 0.71
C PHE A 115 -8.36 4.50 1.60
N ARG A 116 -9.42 4.87 2.34
CA ARG A 116 -10.23 3.92 3.09
C ARG A 116 -11.32 3.37 2.18
N VAL A 117 -11.47 2.06 2.18
CA VAL A 117 -12.54 1.34 1.49
C VAL A 117 -13.18 0.35 2.46
N GLN A 118 -14.42 -0.05 2.18
CA GLN A 118 -15.05 -1.17 2.89
C GLN A 118 -14.76 -2.45 2.11
N SER A 119 -14.33 -3.49 2.81
CA SER A 119 -13.95 -4.76 2.24
C SER A 119 -14.73 -5.88 2.91
N ASP A 120 -15.32 -6.77 2.10
CA ASP A 120 -16.11 -7.88 2.62
C ASP A 120 -15.22 -8.86 3.41
N ILE A 121 -15.77 -9.37 4.52
CA ILE A 121 -15.23 -10.53 5.24
C ILE A 121 -15.97 -11.77 4.71
N VAL A 122 -15.27 -12.56 3.91
CA VAL A 122 -15.79 -13.75 3.23
C VAL A 122 -15.45 -15.00 4.03
N ALA A 123 -16.46 -15.64 4.59
CA ALA A 123 -16.29 -16.98 5.16
C ALA A 123 -16.19 -18.04 4.06
N TYR A 124 -15.31 -19.02 4.24
CA TYR A 124 -15.13 -20.13 3.31
C TYR A 124 -14.69 -21.42 3.98
N ASP A 125 -14.99 -22.54 3.31
CA ASP A 125 -14.56 -23.88 3.70
C ASP A 125 -13.48 -24.41 2.75
N GLY A 126 -12.41 -24.95 3.32
CA GLY A 126 -11.29 -25.51 2.56
C GLY A 126 -10.44 -24.43 1.87
N ASN A 127 -10.46 -24.39 0.54
CA ASN A 127 -9.62 -23.50 -0.26
C ASN A 127 -10.19 -22.09 -0.33
N ALA A 128 -9.30 -21.09 -0.42
CA ALA A 128 -9.69 -19.69 -0.58
C ALA A 128 -10.57 -19.50 -1.84
N PRO A 129 -11.71 -18.79 -1.72
CA PRO A 129 -12.62 -18.58 -2.84
C PRO A 129 -12.06 -17.53 -3.80
N SER A 130 -12.55 -17.54 -5.04
CA SER A 130 -12.40 -16.40 -5.93
C SER A 130 -13.34 -15.28 -5.48
N ILE A 131 -12.82 -14.06 -5.39
CA ILE A 131 -13.57 -12.87 -5.02
C ILE A 131 -13.78 -11.96 -6.24
N THR A 132 -14.82 -11.13 -6.21
CA THR A 132 -15.09 -10.13 -7.25
C THR A 132 -14.33 -8.84 -7.03
N ALA A 133 -14.30 -8.37 -5.77
CA ALA A 133 -13.56 -7.18 -5.37
C ALA A 133 -12.04 -7.37 -5.53
N PRO A 134 -11.27 -6.29 -5.70
CA PRO A 134 -9.81 -6.35 -5.74
C PRO A 134 -9.20 -7.06 -4.52
N PHE A 135 -9.71 -6.74 -3.34
CA PHE A 135 -9.22 -7.23 -2.06
C PHE A 135 -10.39 -7.51 -1.11
N SER A 136 -10.33 -8.64 -0.42
CA SER A 136 -11.28 -9.05 0.63
C SER A 136 -10.53 -9.66 1.81
N ILE A 137 -11.20 -9.78 2.95
CA ILE A 137 -10.70 -10.56 4.08
C ILE A 137 -11.37 -11.92 4.03
N GLY A 138 -10.59 -12.98 4.08
CA GLY A 138 -11.06 -14.36 4.15
C GLY A 138 -11.00 -14.86 5.58
N VAL A 139 -12.05 -15.56 6.03
CA VAL A 139 -12.04 -16.29 7.31
C VAL A 139 -12.49 -17.74 7.11
N ARG A 140 -11.72 -18.68 7.65
CA ARG A 140 -12.05 -20.11 7.64
C ARG A 140 -12.03 -20.65 9.07
N LYS A 141 -13.12 -21.27 9.48
CA LYS A 141 -13.25 -21.90 10.80
C LYS A 141 -12.83 -23.37 10.75
N GLU A 142 -11.98 -23.77 11.68
CA GLU A 142 -11.55 -25.16 11.86
C GLU A 142 -11.61 -25.52 13.35
N GLY A 143 -12.74 -26.08 13.78
CA GLY A 143 -13.01 -26.30 15.21
C GLY A 143 -13.13 -24.98 15.98
N ALA A 144 -12.21 -24.76 16.92
CA ALA A 144 -12.11 -23.52 17.70
C ALA A 144 -11.15 -22.48 17.07
N ALA A 145 -10.47 -22.83 15.98
CA ALA A 145 -9.53 -21.96 15.29
C ALA A 145 -10.19 -21.22 14.12
N TYR A 146 -9.79 -19.97 13.93
CA TYR A 146 -10.25 -19.09 12.86
C TYR A 146 -9.01 -18.63 12.08
N HIS A 147 -8.85 -19.14 10.87
CA HIS A 147 -7.78 -18.76 9.97
C HIS A 147 -8.19 -17.53 9.18
N VAL A 148 -7.42 -16.47 9.31
CA VAL A 148 -7.69 -15.17 8.71
C VAL A 148 -6.67 -14.91 7.61
N SER A 149 -7.13 -14.48 6.45
CA SER A 149 -6.28 -14.26 5.29
C SER A 149 -6.70 -13.02 4.50
N TYR A 150 -5.75 -12.39 3.82
CA TYR A 150 -6.05 -11.53 2.69
C TYR A 150 -6.46 -12.38 1.50
N LEU A 151 -7.48 -11.93 0.76
CA LEU A 151 -7.90 -12.49 -0.53
C LEU A 151 -7.69 -11.43 -1.61
N THR A 152 -7.30 -11.84 -2.82
CA THR A 152 -7.12 -10.93 -3.95
C THR A 152 -7.75 -11.47 -5.23
N ASN A 153 -8.29 -10.54 -6.02
CA ASN A 153 -8.59 -10.74 -7.43
C ASN A 153 -7.60 -9.88 -8.25
N PRO A 154 -6.55 -10.49 -8.82
CA PRO A 154 -5.52 -9.76 -9.56
C PRO A 154 -6.06 -8.95 -10.76
N VAL A 155 -7.16 -9.40 -11.37
CA VAL A 155 -7.78 -8.69 -12.51
C VAL A 155 -8.47 -7.42 -12.01
N ALA A 156 -9.24 -7.49 -10.93
CA ALA A 156 -9.89 -6.33 -10.33
C ALA A 156 -8.86 -5.37 -9.69
N ALA A 157 -7.82 -5.91 -9.03
CA ALA A 157 -6.72 -5.09 -8.50
C ALA A 157 -5.97 -4.34 -9.61
N ARG A 158 -5.77 -4.97 -10.76
CA ARG A 158 -5.20 -4.31 -11.94
C ARG A 158 -6.14 -3.26 -12.54
N ALA A 159 -7.45 -3.45 -12.47
CA ALA A 159 -8.40 -2.45 -12.97
C ALA A 159 -8.30 -1.10 -12.26
N ILE A 160 -7.91 -1.07 -10.97
CA ILE A 160 -7.56 0.18 -10.27
C ILE A 160 -6.40 0.88 -10.98
N TRP A 161 -5.37 0.13 -11.34
CA TRP A 161 -4.19 0.67 -12.02
C TRP A 161 -4.52 1.17 -13.43
N ASP A 162 -5.28 0.38 -14.18
CA ASP A 162 -5.68 0.70 -15.55
C ASP A 162 -6.61 1.93 -15.62
N ALA A 163 -7.27 2.28 -14.50
CA ALA A 163 -8.09 3.49 -14.37
C ALA A 163 -7.28 4.78 -14.09
N LEU A 164 -5.99 4.66 -13.76
CA LEU A 164 -5.12 5.83 -13.57
C LEU A 164 -4.76 6.47 -14.92
N PRO A 165 -4.58 7.80 -14.97
CA PRO A 165 -4.14 8.47 -16.20
C PRO A 165 -2.80 7.94 -16.69
N GLU A 166 -2.62 7.91 -18.02
CA GLU A 166 -1.40 7.42 -18.66
C GLU A 166 -0.16 8.18 -18.13
N GLU A 167 -0.27 9.47 -17.81
CA GLU A 167 0.86 10.25 -17.30
C GLU A 167 1.42 9.71 -15.97
N MET A 168 0.58 9.02 -15.18
CA MET A 168 0.97 8.39 -13.91
C MET A 168 1.53 6.98 -14.09
N THR A 169 1.16 6.30 -15.18
CA THR A 169 1.48 4.87 -15.39
C THR A 169 2.45 4.59 -16.53
N LYS A 170 2.74 5.59 -17.40
CA LYS A 170 3.51 5.45 -18.65
C LYS A 170 4.87 4.77 -18.53
N TYR A 171 5.54 4.95 -17.40
CA TYR A 171 6.88 4.41 -17.14
C TYR A 171 6.87 3.32 -16.08
N GLN A 172 5.69 2.81 -15.73
CA GLN A 172 5.51 1.89 -14.62
C GLN A 172 4.79 0.64 -15.11
N THR A 173 5.43 -0.51 -14.88
CA THR A 173 4.77 -1.80 -15.05
C THR A 173 3.97 -2.08 -13.79
N TYR A 174 2.68 -2.40 -13.95
CA TYR A 174 1.88 -2.90 -12.83
C TYR A 174 2.55 -4.13 -12.23
N ASN A 175 2.90 -4.04 -10.95
CA ASN A 175 3.39 -5.16 -10.16
C ASN A 175 2.71 -5.12 -8.80
N LEU A 176 1.91 -6.13 -8.50
CA LEU A 176 1.21 -6.23 -7.22
C LEU A 176 2.13 -6.87 -6.20
N GLU A 177 3.00 -6.07 -5.60
CA GLU A 177 3.83 -6.44 -4.44
C GLU A 177 3.53 -5.49 -3.28
N PRO A 178 2.33 -5.61 -2.67
CA PRO A 178 1.93 -4.68 -1.63
C PRO A 178 2.66 -4.97 -0.32
N ILE A 179 2.84 -3.96 0.51
CA ILE A 179 3.13 -4.15 1.93
C ILE A 179 1.79 -4.45 2.61
N LEU A 180 1.56 -5.71 2.95
CA LEU A 180 0.36 -6.15 3.66
C LEU A 180 0.56 -5.96 5.18
N SER A 181 -0.40 -5.32 5.83
CA SER A 181 -0.44 -5.20 7.29
C SER A 181 -1.85 -5.39 7.84
N ALA A 182 -2.00 -5.82 9.09
CA ALA A 182 -3.29 -5.95 9.73
C ALA A 182 -3.16 -5.62 11.22
N VAL A 183 -4.14 -4.95 11.79
CA VAL A 183 -4.29 -4.83 13.24
C VAL A 183 -5.41 -5.79 13.66
N LEU A 184 -5.06 -6.80 14.45
CA LEU A 184 -6.04 -7.73 15.00
C LEU A 184 -6.42 -7.30 16.42
N ASN A 185 -7.66 -6.90 16.60
CA ASN A 185 -8.23 -6.42 17.84
C ASN A 185 -9.05 -7.53 18.50
N ASN A 186 -8.74 -7.87 19.76
CA ASN A 186 -9.58 -8.78 20.52
C ASN A 186 -10.69 -8.01 21.25
N ASP A 187 -11.87 -7.92 20.65
CA ASP A 187 -13.04 -7.28 21.27
C ASP A 187 -14.00 -8.26 21.95
N LEU A 188 -13.68 -9.57 21.89
CA LEU A 188 -14.40 -10.62 22.60
C LEU A 188 -14.25 -10.48 24.13
N ARG A 189 -15.05 -11.26 24.85
CA ARG A 189 -15.04 -11.24 26.33
C ARG A 189 -13.86 -12.01 26.93
N GLU A 190 -13.29 -12.93 26.16
CA GLU A 190 -12.27 -13.87 26.58
C GLU A 190 -10.90 -13.53 25.96
N THR A 191 -9.85 -14.12 26.52
CA THR A 191 -8.53 -14.10 25.90
C THR A 191 -8.51 -15.03 24.71
N VAL A 192 -8.00 -14.57 23.58
CA VAL A 192 -7.81 -15.41 22.39
C VAL A 192 -6.33 -15.74 22.23
N SER A 193 -6.03 -16.96 21.78
CA SER A 193 -4.64 -17.32 21.44
C SER A 193 -4.43 -17.12 19.94
N ILE A 194 -3.44 -16.29 19.59
CA ILE A 194 -3.11 -15.93 18.21
C ILE A 194 -1.85 -16.67 17.81
N ILE A 195 -1.91 -17.31 16.64
CA ILE A 195 -0.83 -18.00 15.97
C ILE A 195 -0.50 -17.23 14.69
N THR A 196 0.76 -16.90 14.51
CA THR A 196 1.27 -16.19 13.32
C THR A 196 2.50 -16.88 12.77
N ASP A 197 2.71 -16.78 11.46
CA ASP A 197 3.82 -17.44 10.76
C ASP A 197 4.61 -16.44 9.92
N ASP A 198 5.90 -16.26 10.21
CA ASP A 198 6.83 -15.43 9.43
C ASP A 198 6.31 -13.99 9.17
N VAL A 199 5.96 -13.28 10.26
CA VAL A 199 5.45 -11.90 10.24
C VAL A 199 6.28 -10.99 11.14
N PHE A 200 6.11 -9.67 11.00
CA PHE A 200 6.52 -8.71 12.02
C PHE A 200 5.33 -8.43 12.93
N ALA A 201 5.43 -8.76 14.22
CA ALA A 201 4.40 -8.50 15.22
C ALA A 201 4.84 -7.33 16.11
N ASP A 202 4.03 -6.28 16.21
CA ASP A 202 4.33 -5.03 16.94
C ASP A 202 5.73 -4.46 16.60
N GLY A 203 6.09 -4.51 15.32
CA GLY A 203 7.39 -4.07 14.79
C GLY A 203 8.57 -5.01 15.05
N ALA A 204 8.38 -6.12 15.77
CA ALA A 204 9.42 -7.12 16.02
C ALA A 204 9.27 -8.32 15.06
N PRO A 205 10.36 -8.82 14.46
CA PRO A 205 10.30 -9.99 13.60
C PRO A 205 9.95 -11.25 14.39
N VAL A 206 9.00 -12.02 13.90
CA VAL A 206 8.61 -13.35 14.37
C VAL A 206 9.02 -14.36 13.30
N GLN A 207 9.95 -15.25 13.65
CA GLN A 207 10.42 -16.30 12.73
C GLN A 207 9.70 -17.62 13.02
N GLY A 208 9.17 -18.25 11.98
CA GLY A 208 8.37 -19.47 12.08
C GLY A 208 7.03 -19.22 12.78
N THR A 209 6.47 -20.30 13.33
CA THR A 209 5.19 -20.25 14.06
C THR A 209 5.42 -19.76 15.48
N ALA A 210 4.74 -18.67 15.85
CA ALA A 210 4.66 -18.22 17.24
C ALA A 210 3.22 -18.14 17.72
N THR A 211 3.03 -18.37 19.01
CA THR A 211 1.73 -18.25 19.67
C THR A 211 1.81 -17.18 20.76
N ARG A 212 0.83 -16.29 20.80
CA ARG A 212 0.68 -15.26 21.83
C ARG A 212 -0.78 -15.17 22.25
N ASP A 213 -1.00 -15.08 23.55
CA ASP A 213 -2.32 -14.77 24.08
C ASP A 213 -2.59 -13.27 23.97
N LEU A 214 -3.75 -12.93 23.43
CA LEU A 214 -4.24 -11.57 23.28
C LEU A 214 -5.42 -11.36 24.24
N PRO A 215 -5.20 -10.67 25.38
CA PRO A 215 -6.26 -10.37 26.33
C PRO A 215 -7.39 -9.56 25.70
N ARG A 216 -8.53 -9.54 26.38
CA ARG A 216 -9.66 -8.69 25.99
C ARG A 216 -9.25 -7.22 25.87
N ARG A 217 -9.67 -6.58 24.78
CA ARG A 217 -9.40 -5.19 24.36
C ARG A 217 -7.93 -4.91 24.06
N ASP A 218 -7.12 -5.94 23.95
CA ASP A 218 -5.75 -5.79 23.45
C ASP A 218 -5.73 -5.96 21.93
N GLN A 219 -4.64 -5.50 21.31
CA GLN A 219 -4.44 -5.57 19.87
C GLN A 219 -3.03 -6.04 19.53
N VAL A 220 -2.85 -6.57 18.33
CA VAL A 220 -1.54 -6.86 17.76
C VAL A 220 -1.46 -6.30 16.34
N GLU A 221 -0.39 -5.58 16.06
CA GLU A 221 -0.07 -5.12 14.71
C GLU A 221 0.78 -6.18 14.00
N LEU A 222 0.35 -6.58 12.81
CA LEU A 222 0.99 -7.61 12.01
C LEU A 222 1.38 -7.00 10.66
N THR A 223 2.64 -7.15 10.28
CA THR A 223 3.11 -6.82 8.92
C THR A 223 3.68 -8.08 8.27
N MET A 224 3.21 -8.41 7.08
CA MET A 224 3.59 -9.64 6.39
C MET A 224 5.03 -9.55 5.85
N SER A 225 5.73 -10.69 5.77
CA SER A 225 7.08 -10.74 5.22
C SER A 225 7.16 -10.34 3.74
N ASP A 226 8.36 -9.95 3.29
CA ASP A 226 8.63 -9.67 1.88
C ASP A 226 8.32 -10.87 0.97
N VAL A 227 8.50 -12.10 1.46
CA VAL A 227 8.19 -13.32 0.70
C VAL A 227 6.68 -13.44 0.49
N THR A 228 5.91 -13.22 1.54
CA THR A 228 4.45 -13.23 1.50
C THR A 228 3.93 -12.13 0.57
N ASN A 229 4.46 -10.92 0.71
CA ASN A 229 4.11 -9.75 -0.11
C ASN A 229 4.40 -9.98 -1.60
N ALA A 230 5.55 -10.61 -1.94
CA ALA A 230 5.92 -10.91 -3.32
C ALA A 230 5.06 -12.02 -3.96
N ALA A 231 4.58 -12.97 -3.16
CA ALA A 231 3.73 -14.06 -3.64
C ALA A 231 2.26 -13.64 -3.85
N PHE A 232 1.82 -12.58 -3.17
CA PHE A 232 0.43 -12.14 -3.14
C PHE A 232 -0.01 -11.56 -4.49
N GLY A 233 -1.08 -12.12 -5.06
CA GLY A 233 -1.64 -11.70 -6.34
C GLY A 233 -0.83 -12.12 -7.57
N THR A 234 0.30 -12.79 -7.39
CA THR A 234 1.13 -13.36 -8.47
C THR A 234 0.95 -14.88 -8.54
N VAL A 235 1.28 -15.58 -7.46
CA VAL A 235 1.19 -17.05 -7.33
C VAL A 235 0.19 -17.48 -6.26
N ALA A 236 -0.16 -16.59 -5.34
CA ALA A 236 -1.12 -16.84 -4.27
C ALA A 236 -2.28 -15.84 -4.33
N ASN A 237 -3.51 -16.36 -4.42
CA ASN A 237 -4.73 -15.54 -4.33
C ASN A 237 -5.20 -15.31 -2.89
N ALA A 238 -4.50 -15.93 -1.93
CA ALA A 238 -4.72 -15.72 -0.52
C ALA A 238 -3.39 -15.66 0.22
N SER A 239 -3.31 -14.76 1.21
CA SER A 239 -2.16 -14.63 2.10
C SER A 239 -2.64 -14.73 3.53
N HIS A 240 -2.15 -15.72 4.28
CA HIS A 240 -2.49 -15.86 5.70
C HIS A 240 -2.02 -14.65 6.50
N ILE A 241 -2.87 -14.18 7.41
CA ILE A 241 -2.58 -13.06 8.32
C ILE A 241 -2.26 -13.62 9.71
N ALA A 242 -3.20 -14.38 10.26
CA ALA A 242 -3.10 -15.00 11.58
C ALA A 242 -4.15 -16.10 11.72
N THR A 243 -3.94 -17.00 12.67
CA THR A 243 -4.97 -17.90 13.17
C THR A 243 -5.26 -17.51 14.61
N PHE A 244 -6.51 -17.21 14.97
CA PHE A 244 -6.87 -17.04 16.38
C PHE A 244 -7.76 -18.18 16.84
N SER A 245 -7.67 -18.52 18.12
CA SER A 245 -8.50 -19.55 18.74
C SER A 245 -9.12 -19.02 20.02
N LEU A 246 -10.37 -19.41 20.25
CA LEU A 246 -11.08 -19.11 21.49
C LEU A 246 -10.55 -20.05 22.58
N SER A 247 -10.18 -19.48 23.72
CA SER A 247 -9.76 -20.28 24.88
C SER A 247 -10.99 -20.97 25.45
N ASN A 248 -11.06 -22.31 25.40
CA ASN A 248 -12.14 -23.10 26.00
C ASN A 248 -12.29 -22.84 27.52
#